data_AF-A0A959VDC3-F1
#
_entry.id   AF-A0A959VDC3-F1
#
_cell.length_a   1.000
_cell.length_b   1.000
_cell.length_c   1.000
_cell.angle_alpha   90.00
_cell.angle_beta   90.00
_cell.angle_gamma   90.00
#
_symmetry.space_group_name_H-M   'P 1'
#
loop_
_entity.id
_entity.type
_entity.pdbx_description
1 polymer ?
#
loop_
_entity_poly.entity_id
_entity_poly.type
_entity_poly.pdbx_seq_one_letter_code
_entity_poly.pdbx_strand_id
1 'polypeptide(L)'
;MKSNQIIINVIIPAVFVIFSTGISPAQTLTNNGAALNIASGAELVVNGDFENQGNGSIDNAGDIYLSGDWTNNAVAGNLLQGTTGQVTFNGSAAQVIGGSAQTWFNDIDLVAETELASNTYVSGTLHFNNAKLTLNGSFLRIESGGEVSGMSAAGYIVTNGNGRLVQEVLNTNVVYPIGTHTDFTPMVVKNTGTIDYFGIRVFNDVLDGGSSGTSIPEIDHCVNITWDIIEQINGGSDLTLTAYWGNAVEGSLFDRSKAGLGHFTGGSWGPQPAQDASGLAPHSITRSGITSLSAFAVGDISSPMAITLDLSIDLKAFLEGPFSGSLMQTDLNDQNLIPLTQPYSVS
;
A
#
# COMPACT_ATOMS: atom_id res chain seq x y z
N MET A 1 -24.64 48.53 -0.65
CA MET A 1 -24.74 47.50 -1.71
C MET A 1 -25.38 46.28 -1.10
N LYS A 2 -26.64 46.00 -1.47
CA LYS A 2 -27.39 44.86 -0.93
C LYS A 2 -26.87 43.60 -1.62
N SER A 3 -26.30 42.69 -0.85
CA SER A 3 -25.92 41.36 -1.32
C SER A 3 -27.20 40.55 -1.52
N ASN A 4 -27.43 40.07 -2.75
CA ASN A 4 -28.52 39.14 -3.06
C ASN A 4 -28.11 37.77 -2.51
N GLN A 5 -28.51 37.45 -1.28
CA GLN A 5 -28.51 36.09 -0.79
C GLN A 5 -29.74 35.36 -1.35
N ILE A 6 -29.49 34.35 -2.17
CA ILE A 6 -30.51 33.40 -2.61
C ILE A 6 -30.48 32.25 -1.59
N ILE A 7 -31.50 32.18 -0.74
CA ILE A 7 -31.75 31.05 0.17
C ILE A 7 -32.71 30.11 -0.56
N ILE A 8 -32.27 28.89 -0.90
CA ILE A 8 -33.10 27.87 -1.54
C ILE A 8 -33.28 26.71 -0.55
N ASN A 9 -34.46 26.63 0.07
CA ASN A 9 -34.98 25.41 0.69
C ASN A 9 -35.88 24.72 -0.32
N VAL A 10 -35.40 23.68 -1.01
CA VAL A 10 -36.22 22.92 -1.96
C VAL A 10 -36.11 21.43 -1.62
N ILE A 11 -37.23 20.85 -1.22
CA ILE A 11 -37.48 19.41 -1.23
C ILE A 11 -38.35 19.15 -2.47
N ILE A 12 -37.75 18.74 -3.60
CA ILE A 12 -38.46 18.27 -4.80
C ILE A 12 -37.62 17.17 -5.45
N PRO A 13 -38.19 16.00 -5.80
CA PRO A 13 -37.50 15.00 -6.60
C PRO A 13 -37.60 15.40 -8.07
N ALA A 14 -36.66 16.23 -8.56
CA ALA A 14 -36.55 16.53 -9.98
C ALA A 14 -35.13 16.99 -10.32
N VAL A 15 -34.58 16.39 -11.39
CA VAL A 15 -33.28 16.70 -12.00
C VAL A 15 -33.17 18.21 -12.27
N PHE A 16 -32.15 18.84 -11.69
CA PHE A 16 -31.88 20.28 -11.86
C PHE A 16 -30.70 20.46 -12.82
N VAL A 17 -30.97 20.78 -14.09
CA VAL A 17 -29.93 21.11 -15.08
C VAL A 17 -29.87 22.63 -15.25
N ILE A 18 -28.74 23.25 -14.89
CA ILE A 18 -28.47 24.68 -15.14
C ILE A 18 -27.66 24.80 -16.44
N PHE A 19 -28.25 25.34 -17.51
CA PHE A 19 -27.50 25.76 -18.71
C PHE A 19 -27.11 27.25 -18.58
N SER A 20 -25.82 27.58 -18.68
CA SER A 20 -25.37 28.96 -18.96
C SER A 20 -24.67 29.00 -20.33
N THR A 21 -25.28 29.65 -21.31
CA THR A 21 -24.63 29.93 -22.61
C THR A 21 -23.77 31.17 -22.47
N GLY A 22 -22.51 30.96 -22.11
CA GLY A 22 -21.45 31.96 -22.09
C GLY A 22 -20.14 31.23 -21.85
N ILE A 23 -19.06 31.68 -22.48
CA ILE A 23 -17.71 31.18 -22.20
C ILE A 23 -17.37 31.64 -20.77
N SER A 24 -17.75 30.82 -19.78
CA SER A 24 -17.54 31.08 -18.37
C SER A 24 -16.18 30.49 -17.97
N PRO A 25 -15.31 31.20 -17.22
CA PRO A 25 -14.39 30.50 -16.33
C PRO A 25 -15.13 29.43 -15.52
N ALA A 26 -14.45 28.34 -15.15
CA ALA A 26 -15.03 27.16 -14.50
C ALA A 26 -16.11 27.52 -13.47
N GLN A 27 -17.27 26.85 -13.52
CA GLN A 27 -18.36 27.11 -12.60
C GLN A 27 -18.03 26.49 -11.24
N THR A 28 -17.66 27.31 -10.26
CA THR A 28 -17.51 26.83 -8.88
C THR A 28 -18.89 26.76 -8.21
N LEU A 29 -19.31 25.58 -7.76
CA LEU A 29 -20.44 25.41 -6.85
C LEU A 29 -19.94 25.62 -5.42
N THR A 30 -20.29 26.76 -4.81
CA THR A 30 -19.92 27.06 -3.42
C THR A 30 -21.07 26.81 -2.45
N ASN A 31 -20.90 25.88 -1.51
CA ASN A 31 -21.73 25.76 -0.31
C ASN A 31 -21.12 26.60 0.83
N ASN A 32 -21.72 27.76 1.13
CA ASN A 32 -21.24 28.67 2.17
C ASN A 32 -22.13 28.65 3.41
N GLY A 33 -22.03 27.58 4.21
CA GLY A 33 -22.77 27.46 5.47
C GLY A 33 -24.16 26.82 5.39
N ALA A 34 -24.57 26.29 4.24
CA ALA A 34 -25.87 25.63 4.08
C ALA A 34 -25.78 24.11 4.23
N ALA A 35 -26.93 23.48 4.48
CA ALA A 35 -27.07 22.04 4.41
C ALA A 35 -27.54 21.63 3.01
N LEU A 36 -26.67 20.95 2.26
CA LEU A 36 -26.98 20.37 0.96
C LEU A 36 -27.38 18.91 1.17
N ASN A 37 -28.56 18.52 0.70
CA ASN A 37 -29.05 17.14 0.76
C ASN A 37 -29.22 16.61 -0.67
N ILE A 38 -28.53 15.53 -0.99
CA ILE A 38 -28.65 14.80 -2.25
C ILE A 38 -29.30 13.46 -1.91
N ALA A 39 -30.59 13.33 -2.18
CA ALA A 39 -31.34 12.13 -1.82
C ALA A 39 -30.95 10.92 -2.70
N SER A 40 -31.25 9.73 -2.22
CA SER A 40 -31.07 8.49 -3.00
C SER A 40 -31.83 8.55 -4.33
N GLY A 41 -31.14 8.21 -5.43
CA GLY A 41 -31.64 8.33 -6.80
C GLY A 41 -31.64 9.75 -7.37
N ALA A 42 -31.14 10.75 -6.64
CA ALA A 42 -30.87 12.08 -7.18
C ALA A 42 -29.44 12.17 -7.73
N GLU A 43 -29.29 13.00 -8.76
CA GLU A 43 -27.99 13.31 -9.38
C GLU A 43 -27.69 14.80 -9.22
N LEU A 44 -26.46 15.12 -8.82
CA LEU A 44 -25.89 16.47 -8.84
C LEU A 44 -24.71 16.49 -9.81
N VAL A 45 -24.77 17.34 -10.83
CA VAL A 45 -23.66 17.52 -11.78
C VAL A 45 -23.04 18.90 -11.58
N VAL A 46 -21.74 18.92 -11.30
CA VAL A 46 -20.94 20.14 -11.12
C VAL A 46 -19.89 20.21 -12.23
N ASN A 47 -20.17 21.04 -13.24
CA ASN A 47 -19.30 21.29 -14.40
C ASN A 47 -18.19 22.32 -14.08
N GLY A 48 -17.42 22.05 -13.04
CA GLY A 48 -16.36 22.92 -12.53
C GLY A 48 -15.99 22.50 -11.11
N ASP A 49 -15.51 23.44 -10.31
CA ASP A 49 -15.04 23.15 -8.96
C ASP A 49 -16.21 23.07 -7.96
N PHE A 50 -16.01 22.34 -6.88
CA PHE A 50 -16.87 22.35 -5.71
C PHE A 50 -16.13 22.94 -4.52
N GLU A 51 -16.73 23.90 -3.82
CA GLU A 51 -16.18 24.46 -2.58
C GLU A 51 -17.20 24.40 -1.45
N ASN A 52 -16.85 23.72 -0.36
CA ASN A 52 -17.59 23.76 0.89
C ASN A 52 -16.86 24.68 1.88
N GLN A 53 -17.54 25.67 2.44
CA GLN A 53 -16.96 26.64 3.37
C GLN A 53 -17.95 27.08 4.46
N GLY A 54 -17.45 27.79 5.47
CA GLY A 54 -18.25 28.19 6.62
C GLY A 54 -18.70 26.95 7.42
N ASN A 55 -19.99 26.88 7.75
CA ASN A 55 -20.59 25.71 8.42
C ASN A 55 -21.31 24.78 7.43
N GLY A 56 -20.87 24.76 6.17
CA GLY A 56 -21.54 24.02 5.11
C GLY A 56 -21.48 22.51 5.37
N SER A 57 -22.61 21.83 5.20
CA SER A 57 -22.71 20.37 5.34
C SER A 57 -23.28 19.75 4.07
N ILE A 58 -22.90 18.51 3.80
CA ILE A 58 -23.48 17.71 2.72
C ILE A 58 -23.90 16.35 3.27
N ASP A 59 -25.17 16.03 3.07
CA ASP A 59 -25.74 14.70 3.27
C ASP A 59 -26.00 14.09 1.88
N ASN A 60 -25.15 13.16 1.45
CA ASN A 60 -25.23 12.56 0.12
C ASN A 60 -25.64 11.09 0.18
N ALA A 61 -26.84 10.78 -0.32
CA ALA A 61 -27.31 9.42 -0.56
C ALA A 61 -27.49 9.10 -2.05
N GLY A 62 -27.21 10.07 -2.95
CA GLY A 62 -27.30 9.93 -4.41
C GLY A 62 -25.92 10.02 -5.08
N ASP A 63 -25.89 10.51 -6.31
CA ASP A 63 -24.69 10.56 -7.14
C ASP A 63 -24.25 12.01 -7.42
N ILE A 64 -22.98 12.31 -7.16
CA ILE A 64 -22.37 13.61 -7.46
C ILE A 64 -21.31 13.41 -8.56
N TYR A 65 -21.48 14.06 -9.70
CA TYR A 65 -20.50 14.10 -10.78
C TYR A 65 -19.78 15.44 -10.77
N LEU A 66 -18.45 15.41 -10.64
CA LEU A 66 -17.62 16.61 -10.52
C LEU A 66 -16.52 16.61 -11.59
N SER A 67 -16.46 17.67 -12.41
CA SER A 67 -15.44 17.81 -13.45
C SER A 67 -14.24 18.71 -13.07
N GLY A 68 -14.26 19.35 -11.91
CA GLY A 68 -13.20 20.23 -11.38
C GLY A 68 -12.76 19.84 -9.96
N ASP A 69 -12.11 20.74 -9.25
CA ASP A 69 -11.50 20.42 -7.95
C ASP A 69 -12.55 20.32 -6.82
N TRP A 70 -12.29 19.49 -5.82
CA TRP A 70 -13.06 19.41 -4.58
C TRP A 70 -12.30 20.12 -3.46
N THR A 71 -12.86 21.21 -2.93
CA THR A 71 -12.26 21.98 -1.84
C THR A 71 -13.16 21.98 -0.60
N ASN A 72 -12.66 21.49 0.54
CA ASN A 72 -13.32 21.60 1.82
C ASN A 72 -12.62 22.58 2.77
N ASN A 73 -13.18 23.78 2.90
CA ASN A 73 -12.77 24.84 3.82
C ASN A 73 -13.80 25.05 4.96
N ALA A 74 -14.69 24.09 5.21
CA ALA A 74 -15.66 24.22 6.28
C ALA A 74 -14.98 24.16 7.66
N VAL A 75 -15.39 25.05 8.56
CA VAL A 75 -14.90 25.13 9.94
C VAL A 75 -15.75 24.28 10.89
N ALA A 76 -16.96 23.91 10.47
CA ALA A 76 -17.90 23.03 11.15
C ALA A 76 -18.89 22.44 10.14
N GLY A 77 -19.73 21.50 10.60
CA GLY A 77 -20.68 20.79 9.76
C GLY A 77 -20.17 19.43 9.32
N ASN A 78 -21.09 18.53 8.99
CA ASN A 78 -20.75 17.21 8.47
C ASN A 78 -20.52 17.30 6.96
N LEU A 79 -19.31 17.02 6.50
CA LEU A 79 -19.04 16.82 5.08
C LEU A 79 -18.97 15.33 4.78
N LEU A 80 -20.10 14.77 4.31
CA LEU A 80 -20.20 13.40 3.78
C LEU A 80 -19.88 12.26 4.77
N GLN A 81 -19.65 12.55 6.05
CA GLN A 81 -19.39 11.51 7.05
C GLN A 81 -20.67 10.72 7.31
N GLY A 82 -20.61 9.40 7.18
CA GLY A 82 -21.75 8.50 7.41
C GLY A 82 -22.85 8.60 6.36
N THR A 83 -22.57 9.22 5.22
CA THR A 83 -23.50 9.25 4.08
C THR A 83 -23.36 7.98 3.25
N THR A 84 -24.18 7.78 2.20
CA THR A 84 -24.21 6.52 1.43
C THR A 84 -24.08 6.69 -0.08
N GLY A 85 -23.90 7.92 -0.55
CA GLY A 85 -23.84 8.26 -1.96
C GLY A 85 -22.42 8.19 -2.54
N GLN A 86 -22.35 8.32 -3.86
CA GLN A 86 -21.10 8.31 -4.62
C GLN A 86 -20.69 9.73 -5.04
N VAL A 87 -19.38 9.96 -5.09
CA VAL A 87 -18.77 11.11 -5.77
C VAL A 87 -17.86 10.60 -6.89
N THR A 88 -18.16 11.00 -8.11
CA THR A 88 -17.39 10.65 -9.31
C THR A 88 -16.55 11.84 -9.76
N PHE A 89 -15.23 11.66 -9.80
CA PHE A 89 -14.27 12.60 -10.37
C PHE A 89 -14.09 12.27 -11.85
N ASN A 90 -14.71 13.07 -12.73
CA ASN A 90 -14.80 12.83 -14.18
C ASN A 90 -14.35 14.02 -15.04
N GLY A 91 -13.43 14.84 -14.52
CA GLY A 91 -12.80 15.94 -15.23
C GLY A 91 -11.97 15.48 -16.44
N SER A 92 -11.76 16.40 -17.39
CA SER A 92 -10.84 16.16 -18.52
C SER A 92 -9.38 16.48 -18.19
N ALA A 93 -9.14 17.16 -17.07
CA ALA A 93 -7.84 17.42 -16.48
C ALA A 93 -7.75 16.70 -15.12
N ALA A 94 -6.53 16.61 -14.57
CA ALA A 94 -6.34 16.09 -13.22
C ALA A 94 -7.09 16.97 -12.20
N GLN A 95 -7.75 16.34 -11.23
CA GLN A 95 -8.56 17.01 -10.20
C GLN A 95 -7.85 16.94 -8.84
N VAL A 96 -8.10 17.91 -7.97
CA VAL A 96 -7.54 17.96 -6.63
C VAL A 96 -8.64 17.84 -5.57
N ILE A 97 -8.43 16.97 -4.58
CA ILE A 97 -9.19 16.92 -3.33
C ILE A 97 -8.38 17.64 -2.25
N GLY A 98 -8.82 18.83 -1.86
CA GLY A 98 -8.08 19.69 -0.94
C GLY A 98 -8.97 20.51 -0.01
N GLY A 99 -8.40 21.62 0.44
CA GLY A 99 -9.00 22.54 1.41
C GLY A 99 -8.34 22.46 2.78
N SER A 100 -8.75 23.37 3.68
CA SER A 100 -8.20 23.44 5.04
C SER A 100 -8.75 22.38 5.99
N ALA A 101 -9.80 21.66 5.60
CA ALA A 101 -10.43 20.59 6.37
C ALA A 101 -10.42 19.28 5.59
N GLN A 102 -10.23 18.17 6.30
CA GLN A 102 -10.29 16.82 5.72
C GLN A 102 -11.69 16.52 5.17
N THR A 103 -11.77 15.65 4.16
CA THR A 103 -13.04 15.23 3.54
C THR A 103 -13.26 13.74 3.76
N TRP A 104 -14.50 13.38 4.11
CA TRP A 104 -14.98 12.01 4.06
C TRP A 104 -15.72 11.79 2.75
N PHE A 105 -15.68 10.59 2.23
CA PHE A 105 -16.53 10.12 1.15
C PHE A 105 -17.10 8.77 1.57
N ASN A 106 -18.30 8.45 1.10
CA ASN A 106 -18.75 7.07 1.15
C ASN A 106 -18.13 6.29 -0.01
N ASP A 107 -18.63 6.50 -1.22
CA ASP A 107 -18.05 5.93 -2.42
C ASP A 107 -17.37 7.02 -3.27
N ILE A 108 -16.20 6.70 -3.82
CA ILE A 108 -15.49 7.52 -4.81
C ILE A 108 -15.30 6.69 -6.07
N ASP A 109 -15.65 7.25 -7.23
CA ASP A 109 -15.27 6.71 -8.54
C ASP A 109 -14.29 7.65 -9.24
N LEU A 110 -13.10 7.16 -9.56
CA LEU A 110 -12.04 7.92 -10.20
C LEU A 110 -11.98 7.59 -11.70
N VAL A 111 -12.59 8.45 -12.50
CA VAL A 111 -12.52 8.41 -13.97
C VAL A 111 -11.40 9.32 -14.47
N ALA A 112 -11.06 10.36 -13.72
CA ALA A 112 -9.95 11.27 -13.97
C ALA A 112 -8.83 11.08 -12.94
N GLU A 113 -7.60 11.36 -13.37
CA GLU A 113 -6.44 11.45 -12.46
C GLU A 113 -6.77 12.41 -11.31
N THR A 114 -6.50 11.99 -10.08
CA THR A 114 -6.86 12.77 -8.89
C THR A 114 -5.67 12.90 -7.96
N GLU A 115 -5.54 14.04 -7.29
CA GLU A 115 -4.49 14.31 -6.31
C GLU A 115 -5.08 14.73 -4.96
N LEU A 116 -4.44 14.33 -3.86
CA LEU A 116 -4.82 14.76 -2.52
C LEU A 116 -3.94 15.91 -2.04
N ALA A 117 -4.57 17.03 -1.67
CA ALA A 117 -3.91 18.13 -0.96
C ALA A 117 -4.26 18.17 0.55
N SER A 118 -5.06 17.20 1.02
CA SER A 118 -5.42 17.01 2.42
C SER A 118 -5.70 15.53 2.70
N ASN A 119 -5.72 15.14 3.98
CA ASN A 119 -6.10 13.77 4.34
C ASN A 119 -7.56 13.50 3.94
N THR A 120 -7.79 12.31 3.40
CA THR A 120 -9.10 11.89 2.86
C THR A 120 -9.49 10.53 3.41
N TYR A 121 -10.78 10.37 3.66
CA TYR A 121 -11.35 9.18 4.27
C TYR A 121 -12.43 8.61 3.36
N VAL A 122 -12.45 7.29 3.17
CA VAL A 122 -13.42 6.58 2.34
C VAL A 122 -14.06 5.48 3.19
N SER A 123 -15.37 5.53 3.40
CA SER A 123 -16.09 4.53 4.21
C SER A 123 -16.69 3.37 3.44
N GLY A 124 -17.02 3.58 2.17
CA GLY A 124 -17.48 2.57 1.23
C GLY A 124 -16.35 2.19 0.29
N THR A 125 -16.52 2.47 -0.99
CA THR A 125 -15.66 1.99 -2.07
C THR A 125 -14.81 3.10 -2.65
N LEU A 126 -13.52 2.88 -2.77
CA LEU A 126 -12.67 3.58 -3.73
C LEU A 126 -12.57 2.75 -5.00
N HIS A 127 -13.17 3.23 -6.09
CA HIS A 127 -13.13 2.57 -7.39
C HIS A 127 -12.20 3.31 -8.35
N PHE A 128 -11.28 2.58 -8.97
CA PHE A 128 -10.41 3.08 -10.04
C PHE A 128 -10.98 2.73 -11.42
N ASN A 129 -11.27 3.73 -12.23
CA ASN A 129 -11.68 3.57 -13.63
C ASN A 129 -10.57 4.03 -14.57
N ASN A 130 -9.44 3.32 -14.54
CA ASN A 130 -8.21 3.63 -15.29
C ASN A 130 -7.64 5.04 -15.00
N ALA A 131 -7.75 5.49 -13.76
CA ALA A 131 -7.15 6.73 -13.28
C ALA A 131 -6.33 6.45 -12.02
N LYS A 132 -5.28 7.22 -11.75
CA LYS A 132 -4.51 7.12 -10.51
C LYS A 132 -4.95 8.16 -9.48
N LEU A 133 -4.65 7.86 -8.22
CA LEU A 133 -4.80 8.77 -7.09
C LEU A 133 -3.44 9.07 -6.48
N THR A 134 -2.94 10.30 -6.62
CA THR A 134 -1.64 10.71 -6.06
C THR A 134 -1.82 11.34 -4.67
N LEU A 135 -1.05 10.87 -3.68
CA LEU A 135 -1.27 11.26 -2.29
C LEU A 135 -0.65 12.62 -1.89
N ASN A 136 0.39 13.08 -2.58
CA ASN A 136 1.13 14.33 -2.31
C ASN A 136 1.45 14.57 -0.83
N GLY A 137 1.85 13.53 -0.10
CA GLY A 137 2.15 13.63 1.33
C GLY A 137 0.97 13.42 2.28
N SER A 138 -0.26 13.38 1.76
CA SER A 138 -1.50 13.16 2.52
C SER A 138 -1.76 11.68 2.80
N PHE A 139 -2.55 11.41 3.84
CA PHE A 139 -3.06 10.06 4.10
C PHE A 139 -4.41 9.85 3.44
N LEU A 140 -4.55 8.70 2.79
CA LEU A 140 -5.82 8.16 2.35
C LEU A 140 -6.18 7.00 3.26
N ARG A 141 -7.29 7.10 3.97
CA ARG A 141 -7.77 6.03 4.85
C ARG A 141 -9.02 5.39 4.28
N ILE A 142 -8.97 4.08 4.09
CA ILE A 142 -10.17 3.26 3.87
C ILE A 142 -10.64 2.82 5.26
N GLU A 143 -11.85 3.23 5.65
CA GLU A 143 -12.41 2.89 6.95
C GLU A 143 -12.80 1.41 7.03
N SER A 144 -13.10 0.94 8.24
CA SER A 144 -13.52 -0.44 8.48
C SER A 144 -14.72 -0.80 7.61
N GLY A 145 -14.61 -1.89 6.84
CA GLY A 145 -15.63 -2.36 5.92
C GLY A 145 -15.62 -1.69 4.54
N GLY A 146 -14.76 -0.70 4.32
CA GLY A 146 -14.54 -0.11 3.01
C GLY A 146 -13.71 -1.00 2.10
N GLU A 147 -13.84 -0.79 0.79
CA GLU A 147 -13.21 -1.61 -0.25
C GLU A 147 -12.44 -0.75 -1.26
N VAL A 148 -11.42 -1.35 -1.88
CA VAL A 148 -10.73 -0.76 -3.03
C VAL A 148 -10.93 -1.68 -4.23
N SER A 149 -11.40 -1.14 -5.34
CA SER A 149 -11.79 -1.90 -6.53
C SER A 149 -11.31 -1.23 -7.82
N GLY A 150 -11.37 -1.95 -8.95
CA GLY A 150 -10.91 -1.43 -10.25
C GLY A 150 -9.38 -1.30 -10.40
N MET A 151 -8.62 -1.78 -9.41
CA MET A 151 -7.17 -1.65 -9.37
C MET A 151 -6.47 -2.35 -10.55
N SER A 152 -5.52 -1.65 -11.17
CA SER A 152 -4.69 -2.15 -12.28
C SER A 152 -3.42 -1.33 -12.42
N ALA A 153 -2.54 -1.67 -13.37
CA ALA A 153 -1.39 -0.82 -13.71
C ALA A 153 -1.80 0.54 -14.32
N ALA A 154 -3.07 0.72 -14.72
CA ALA A 154 -3.62 1.99 -15.18
C ALA A 154 -4.41 2.73 -14.09
N GLY A 155 -4.75 2.08 -12.97
CA GLY A 155 -5.51 2.68 -11.88
C GLY A 155 -5.09 2.16 -10.51
N TYR A 156 -4.36 3.00 -9.77
CA TYR A 156 -3.78 2.67 -8.47
C TYR A 156 -3.42 3.95 -7.71
N ILE A 157 -2.95 3.79 -6.47
CA ILE A 157 -2.58 4.89 -5.60
C ILE A 157 -1.08 5.18 -5.76
N VAL A 158 -0.74 6.38 -6.20
CA VAL A 158 0.64 6.85 -6.27
C VAL A 158 1.03 7.43 -4.92
N THR A 159 2.00 6.80 -4.26
CA THR A 159 2.53 7.29 -2.99
C THR A 159 3.76 8.17 -3.22
N ASN A 160 3.80 9.33 -2.59
CA ASN A 160 4.91 10.29 -2.68
C ASN A 160 4.96 11.15 -1.40
N GLY A 161 6.14 11.73 -1.14
CA GLY A 161 6.40 12.38 0.15
C GLY A 161 6.16 11.40 1.29
N ASN A 162 5.42 11.83 2.32
CA ASN A 162 5.03 10.98 3.44
C ASN A 162 3.65 10.34 3.29
N GLY A 163 2.99 10.48 2.14
CA GLY A 163 1.62 10.02 1.95
C GLY A 163 1.52 8.50 1.95
N ARG A 164 0.46 7.97 2.58
CA ARG A 164 0.24 6.54 2.80
C ARG A 164 -1.21 6.16 2.55
N LEU A 165 -1.41 4.98 2.00
CA LEU A 165 -2.69 4.28 2.06
C LEU A 165 -2.79 3.58 3.41
N VAL A 166 -3.88 3.83 4.13
CA VAL A 166 -4.15 3.28 5.46
C VAL A 166 -5.40 2.39 5.39
N GLN A 167 -5.28 1.12 5.75
CA GLN A 167 -6.40 0.17 5.78
C GLN A 167 -6.36 -0.70 7.04
N GLU A 168 -7.54 -1.10 7.52
CA GLU A 168 -7.66 -2.10 8.58
C GLU A 168 -7.28 -3.48 8.03
N VAL A 169 -6.44 -4.23 8.76
CA VAL A 169 -6.05 -5.57 8.36
C VAL A 169 -6.36 -6.58 9.47
N LEU A 170 -7.22 -7.53 9.14
CA LEU A 170 -7.63 -8.67 9.96
C LEU A 170 -6.95 -9.96 9.44
N ASN A 171 -7.51 -11.12 9.79
CA ASN A 171 -7.05 -12.44 9.34
C ASN A 171 -7.49 -12.79 7.89
N THR A 172 -7.58 -11.79 7.04
CA THR A 172 -7.87 -11.91 5.60
C THR A 172 -6.84 -11.11 4.81
N ASN A 173 -6.64 -11.48 3.55
CA ASN A 173 -5.74 -10.74 2.68
C ASN A 173 -6.36 -9.39 2.33
N VAL A 174 -5.63 -8.31 2.57
CA VAL A 174 -5.96 -6.94 2.16
C VAL A 174 -4.95 -6.50 1.12
N VAL A 175 -5.43 -6.03 -0.03
CA VAL A 175 -4.58 -5.52 -1.12
C VAL A 175 -4.38 -4.03 -0.91
N TYR A 176 -3.13 -3.60 -0.95
CA TYR A 176 -2.72 -2.21 -1.05
C TYR A 176 -2.31 -1.93 -2.51
N PRO A 177 -3.21 -1.38 -3.35
CA PRO A 177 -2.91 -1.07 -4.74
C PRO A 177 -2.11 0.23 -4.84
N ILE A 178 -0.86 0.17 -4.43
CA ILE A 178 0.06 1.29 -4.39
C ILE A 178 1.16 1.16 -5.44
N GLY A 179 1.79 2.28 -5.77
CA GLY A 179 2.89 2.35 -6.71
C GLY A 179 3.63 3.68 -6.63
N THR A 180 4.72 3.78 -7.38
CA THR A 180 5.34 5.07 -7.73
C THR A 180 4.58 5.69 -8.89
N HIS A 181 4.96 6.87 -9.37
CA HIS A 181 4.27 7.48 -10.51
C HIS A 181 4.35 6.61 -11.78
N THR A 182 5.40 5.82 -11.91
CA THR A 182 5.69 4.99 -13.08
C THR A 182 5.33 3.52 -12.89
N ASP A 183 5.44 3.00 -11.66
CA ASP A 183 5.44 1.56 -11.41
C ASP A 183 4.40 1.14 -10.37
N PHE A 184 3.44 0.32 -10.81
CA PHE A 184 2.46 -0.32 -9.93
C PHE A 184 3.11 -1.51 -9.20
N THR A 185 3.24 -1.40 -7.88
CA THR A 185 4.00 -2.32 -7.03
C THR A 185 3.19 -2.68 -5.77
N PRO A 186 2.04 -3.36 -5.96
CA PRO A 186 1.10 -3.57 -4.88
C PRO A 186 1.67 -4.48 -3.80
N MET A 187 1.10 -4.39 -2.60
CA MET A 187 1.41 -5.31 -1.51
C MET A 187 0.12 -5.95 -1.00
N VAL A 188 0.16 -7.24 -0.71
CA VAL A 188 -0.90 -7.94 0.01
C VAL A 188 -0.45 -8.13 1.45
N VAL A 189 -1.30 -7.74 2.40
CA VAL A 189 -1.04 -7.84 3.82
C VAL A 189 -2.11 -8.71 4.45
N LYS A 190 -1.69 -9.61 5.33
CA LYS A 190 -2.57 -10.39 6.19
C LYS A 190 -2.05 -10.30 7.62
N ASN A 191 -2.93 -10.13 8.59
CA ASN A 191 -2.58 -10.01 10.01
C ASN A 191 -3.23 -11.12 10.83
N THR A 192 -2.43 -11.97 11.48
CA THR A 192 -2.90 -12.98 12.45
C THR A 192 -2.79 -12.52 13.90
N GLY A 193 -2.28 -11.30 14.12
CA GLY A 193 -2.17 -10.66 15.42
C GLY A 193 -3.42 -9.88 15.83
N THR A 194 -3.21 -8.79 16.56
CA THR A 194 -4.27 -7.85 16.96
C THR A 194 -4.69 -7.02 15.75
N ILE A 195 -6.01 -6.88 15.52
CA ILE A 195 -6.55 -6.04 14.45
C ILE A 195 -6.04 -4.61 14.62
N ASP A 196 -5.51 -4.03 13.54
CA ASP A 196 -5.05 -2.65 13.51
C ASP A 196 -5.13 -2.09 12.07
N TYR A 197 -4.92 -0.79 11.97
CA TYR A 197 -4.72 -0.08 10.72
C TYR A 197 -3.23 0.00 10.38
N PHE A 198 -2.89 -0.38 9.14
CA PHE A 198 -1.53 -0.30 8.63
C PHE A 198 -1.44 0.74 7.53
N GLY A 199 -0.40 1.57 7.59
CA GLY A 199 -0.13 2.64 6.62
C GLY A 199 1.05 2.29 5.74
N ILE A 200 0.83 2.10 4.44
CA ILE A 200 1.88 1.70 3.50
C ILE A 200 2.13 2.81 2.48
N ARG A 201 3.42 3.07 2.24
CA ARG A 201 3.89 3.82 1.07
C ARG A 201 4.99 3.05 0.36
N VAL A 202 5.16 3.33 -0.92
CA VAL A 202 6.29 2.90 -1.71
C VAL A 202 7.09 4.09 -2.24
N PHE A 203 8.39 3.88 -2.42
CA PHE A 203 9.26 4.82 -3.13
C PHE A 203 10.35 4.03 -3.86
N ASN A 204 10.90 4.64 -4.92
CA ASN A 204 12.05 4.08 -5.63
C ASN A 204 13.29 4.09 -4.73
N ASP A 205 14.24 3.21 -5.01
CA ASP A 205 15.49 3.02 -4.25
C ASP A 205 15.37 2.07 -3.05
N VAL A 206 16.53 1.54 -2.66
CA VAL A 206 16.75 0.77 -1.43
C VAL A 206 17.86 1.48 -0.68
N LEU A 207 17.50 2.12 0.43
CA LEU A 207 18.41 3.00 1.16
C LEU A 207 19.06 2.29 2.35
N ASP A 208 20.29 2.68 2.68
CA ASP A 208 21.06 2.15 3.82
C ASP A 208 20.42 2.45 5.19
N GLY A 209 19.62 3.52 5.30
CA GLY A 209 18.81 3.86 6.46
C GLY A 209 17.35 3.40 6.39
N GLY A 210 17.02 2.48 5.48
CA GLY A 210 15.67 1.95 5.27
C GLY A 210 14.75 2.94 4.53
N SER A 211 14.45 4.08 5.16
CA SER A 211 13.60 5.17 4.60
C SER A 211 14.33 6.50 4.45
N SER A 212 15.65 6.50 4.68
CA SER A 212 16.53 7.67 4.57
C SER A 212 17.96 7.22 4.27
N GLY A 213 18.84 8.17 3.97
CA GLY A 213 20.25 7.90 3.70
C GLY A 213 20.53 7.81 2.20
N THR A 214 21.46 6.94 1.82
CA THR A 214 21.93 6.77 0.44
C THR A 214 21.58 5.38 -0.10
N SER A 215 21.49 5.25 -1.41
CA SER A 215 21.29 3.97 -2.09
C SER A 215 22.35 2.96 -1.64
N ILE A 216 21.94 1.73 -1.37
CA ILE A 216 22.88 0.65 -1.08
C ILE A 216 23.74 0.34 -2.32
N PRO A 217 25.00 -0.09 -2.15
CA PRO A 217 25.85 -0.42 -3.29
C PRO A 217 25.37 -1.64 -4.09
N GLU A 218 24.55 -2.52 -3.49
CA GLU A 218 23.98 -3.72 -4.13
C GLU A 218 22.66 -3.47 -4.86
N ILE A 219 22.30 -2.21 -5.19
CA ILE A 219 21.00 -1.88 -5.80
C ILE A 219 20.72 -2.64 -7.11
N ASP A 220 21.76 -2.98 -7.88
CA ASP A 220 21.65 -3.81 -9.09
C ASP A 220 21.18 -5.25 -8.81
N HIS A 221 21.27 -5.71 -7.56
CA HIS A 221 20.79 -7.01 -7.07
C HIS A 221 19.45 -6.90 -6.32
N CYS A 222 18.76 -5.78 -6.43
CA CYS A 222 17.49 -5.51 -5.77
C CYS A 222 16.36 -5.24 -6.77
N VAL A 223 15.13 -5.35 -6.28
CA VAL A 223 14.02 -4.59 -6.84
C VAL A 223 14.16 -3.17 -6.30
N ASN A 224 14.18 -2.18 -7.19
CA ASN A 224 14.42 -0.77 -6.91
C ASN A 224 13.20 -0.09 -6.27
N ILE A 225 12.58 -0.73 -5.28
CA ILE A 225 11.37 -0.31 -4.58
C ILE A 225 11.51 -0.67 -3.10
N THR A 226 11.18 0.29 -2.24
CA THR A 226 11.01 0.07 -0.81
C THR A 226 9.55 0.25 -0.42
N TRP A 227 8.99 -0.75 0.27
CA TRP A 227 7.70 -0.67 0.95
C TRP A 227 7.93 -0.27 2.40
N ASP A 228 7.52 0.93 2.77
CA ASP A 228 7.64 1.44 4.13
C ASP A 228 6.28 1.34 4.81
N ILE A 229 6.21 0.61 5.92
CA ILE A 229 4.99 0.19 6.61
C ILE A 229 5.00 0.74 8.03
N ILE A 230 3.88 1.32 8.45
CA ILE A 230 3.61 1.71 9.84
C ILE A 230 2.33 1.05 10.33
N GLU A 231 2.20 0.92 11.65
CA GLU A 231 0.95 0.56 12.34
C GLU A 231 0.42 1.77 13.11
N GLN A 232 -0.90 1.83 13.29
CA GLN A 232 -1.54 2.92 14.03
C GLN A 232 -1.31 2.74 15.54
N ILE A 233 -1.37 1.52 16.05
CA ILE A 233 -1.11 1.16 17.44
C ILE A 233 0.11 0.25 17.47
N ASN A 234 1.21 0.73 18.03
CA ASN A 234 2.45 -0.04 18.09
C ASN A 234 2.31 -1.38 18.83
N GLY A 235 2.72 -2.46 18.17
CA GLY A 235 2.79 -3.82 18.70
C GLY A 235 1.53 -4.65 18.49
N GLY A 236 1.67 -5.96 18.69
CA GLY A 236 0.56 -6.92 18.54
C GLY A 236 0.36 -7.44 17.12
N SER A 237 1.11 -6.91 16.14
CA SER A 237 1.15 -7.37 14.76
C SER A 237 1.78 -8.75 14.59
N ASP A 238 1.21 -9.56 13.71
CA ASP A 238 1.81 -10.78 13.17
C ASP A 238 1.47 -10.84 11.69
N LEU A 239 2.28 -10.17 10.87
CA LEU A 239 1.97 -9.96 9.46
C LEU A 239 2.59 -11.04 8.56
N THR A 240 1.82 -11.38 7.54
CA THR A 240 2.32 -11.96 6.30
C THR A 240 2.24 -10.89 5.21
N LEU A 241 3.38 -10.54 4.66
CA LEU A 241 3.53 -9.55 3.59
C LEU A 241 3.86 -10.27 2.29
N THR A 242 3.13 -9.97 1.23
CA THR A 242 3.45 -10.39 -0.13
C THR A 242 3.66 -9.16 -0.99
N ALA A 243 4.91 -8.91 -1.38
CA ALA A 243 5.27 -7.81 -2.27
C ALA A 243 5.14 -8.25 -3.73
N TYR A 244 4.64 -7.37 -4.60
CA TYR A 244 4.53 -7.60 -6.04
C TYR A 244 5.27 -6.52 -6.83
N TRP A 245 5.96 -6.91 -7.89
CA TRP A 245 6.69 -5.98 -8.76
C TRP A 245 6.71 -6.44 -10.23
N GLY A 246 6.97 -5.50 -11.14
CA GLY A 246 7.20 -5.77 -12.55
C GLY A 246 8.66 -5.67 -12.95
N ASN A 247 9.00 -6.10 -14.17
CA ASN A 247 10.39 -6.17 -14.65
C ASN A 247 11.09 -4.80 -14.73
N ALA A 248 10.34 -3.71 -14.87
CA ALA A 248 10.89 -2.36 -15.05
C ALA A 248 11.68 -1.85 -13.83
N VAL A 249 11.39 -2.41 -12.65
CA VAL A 249 12.01 -2.00 -11.38
C VAL A 249 13.07 -3.01 -10.90
N GLU A 250 13.44 -4.00 -11.70
CA GLU A 250 14.50 -4.92 -11.32
C GLU A 250 15.88 -4.35 -11.65
N GLY A 251 16.79 -4.47 -10.68
CA GLY A 251 18.20 -4.20 -10.88
C GLY A 251 18.80 -5.12 -11.96
N SER A 252 19.86 -4.65 -12.60
CA SER A 252 20.41 -5.29 -13.79
C SER A 252 21.01 -6.69 -13.55
N LEU A 253 21.31 -7.02 -12.29
CA LEU A 253 21.91 -8.27 -11.84
C LEU A 253 20.99 -9.08 -10.92
N PHE A 254 19.74 -8.64 -10.72
CA PHE A 254 18.80 -9.28 -9.81
C PHE A 254 18.43 -10.71 -10.25
N ASP A 255 18.69 -11.69 -9.40
CA ASP A 255 18.35 -13.10 -9.61
C ASP A 255 17.06 -13.49 -8.86
N ARG A 256 15.96 -13.56 -9.62
CA ARG A 256 14.64 -13.98 -9.10
C ARG A 256 14.63 -15.38 -8.48
N SER A 257 15.56 -16.26 -8.84
CA SER A 257 15.64 -17.62 -8.28
C SER A 257 16.26 -17.68 -6.88
N LYS A 258 16.76 -16.53 -6.41
CA LYS A 258 17.48 -16.41 -5.12
C LYS A 258 17.04 -15.18 -4.35
N ALA A 259 15.76 -14.82 -4.47
CA ALA A 259 15.19 -13.60 -3.90
C ALA A 259 14.79 -13.77 -2.42
N GLY A 260 14.71 -12.64 -1.72
CA GLY A 260 14.20 -12.52 -0.35
C GLY A 260 13.58 -11.13 -0.12
N LEU A 261 12.61 -11.03 0.79
CA LEU A 261 12.06 -9.76 1.28
C LEU A 261 12.77 -9.37 2.56
N GLY A 262 13.77 -8.49 2.46
CA GLY A 262 14.50 -7.96 3.60
C GLY A 262 13.65 -7.01 4.44
N HIS A 263 14.00 -6.87 5.72
CA HIS A 263 13.31 -6.00 6.67
C HIS A 263 14.33 -5.15 7.43
N PHE A 264 14.19 -3.82 7.38
CA PHE A 264 15.14 -2.91 8.00
C PHE A 264 14.91 -2.76 9.52
N THR A 265 15.75 -3.41 10.34
CA THR A 265 15.62 -3.33 11.80
C THR A 265 16.98 -3.12 12.46
N GLY A 266 16.98 -2.38 13.58
CA GLY A 266 18.21 -2.15 14.35
C GLY A 266 19.31 -1.41 13.56
N GLY A 267 18.97 -0.66 12.51
CA GLY A 267 19.94 0.06 11.67
C GLY A 267 20.56 -0.79 10.55
N SER A 268 19.97 -1.93 10.21
CA SER A 268 20.45 -2.80 9.13
C SER A 268 19.32 -3.56 8.44
N TRP A 269 19.55 -3.97 7.20
CA TRP A 269 18.64 -4.86 6.48
C TRP A 269 18.79 -6.31 6.96
N GLY A 270 17.72 -6.88 7.50
CA GLY A 270 17.65 -8.26 7.95
C GLY A 270 17.12 -9.19 6.85
N PRO A 271 17.91 -10.18 6.38
CA PRO A 271 17.57 -10.98 5.22
C PRO A 271 16.43 -11.97 5.48
N GLN A 272 15.83 -12.46 4.40
CA GLN A 272 15.00 -13.66 4.34
C GLN A 272 15.81 -14.82 3.73
N PRO A 273 15.58 -16.09 4.12
CA PRO A 273 16.13 -17.22 3.37
C PRO A 273 15.73 -17.13 1.89
N ALA A 274 16.70 -17.29 1.00
CA ALA A 274 16.50 -17.16 -0.43
C ALA A 274 15.50 -18.20 -0.96
N GLN A 275 14.65 -17.77 -1.89
CA GLN A 275 13.65 -18.60 -2.56
C GLN A 275 13.39 -18.09 -3.98
N ASP A 276 12.75 -18.93 -4.79
CA ASP A 276 12.25 -18.52 -6.10
C ASP A 276 11.11 -17.50 -5.94
N ALA A 277 11.21 -16.36 -6.62
CA ALA A 277 10.07 -15.47 -6.78
C ALA A 277 8.96 -16.17 -7.58
N SER A 278 7.71 -15.99 -7.16
CA SER A 278 6.54 -16.54 -7.81
C SER A 278 5.97 -15.58 -8.86
N GLY A 279 5.27 -16.10 -9.88
CA GLY A 279 4.62 -15.28 -10.91
C GLY A 279 5.54 -14.92 -12.08
N LEU A 280 4.93 -14.54 -13.22
CA LEU A 280 5.66 -14.22 -14.46
C LEU A 280 5.77 -12.71 -14.73
N ALA A 281 4.75 -11.93 -14.31
CA ALA A 281 4.66 -10.47 -14.33
C ALA A 281 3.22 -10.08 -13.92
N PRO A 282 2.97 -9.63 -12.68
CA PRO A 282 3.96 -9.32 -11.66
C PRO A 282 4.63 -10.58 -11.07
N HIS A 283 5.87 -10.39 -10.61
CA HIS A 283 6.56 -11.31 -9.72
C HIS A 283 6.14 -11.02 -8.28
N SER A 284 6.36 -11.99 -7.39
CA SER A 284 5.97 -11.87 -5.98
C SER A 284 6.87 -12.66 -5.06
N ILE A 285 7.00 -12.17 -3.83
CA ILE A 285 7.67 -12.84 -2.73
C ILE A 285 6.92 -12.59 -1.42
N THR A 286 6.86 -13.61 -0.56
CA THR A 286 6.13 -13.56 0.70
C THR A 286 7.06 -13.75 1.88
N ARG A 287 6.86 -12.97 2.95
CA ARG A 287 7.49 -13.15 4.26
C ARG A 287 6.43 -13.09 5.36
N SER A 288 6.47 -14.06 6.27
CA SER A 288 5.56 -14.19 7.42
C SER A 288 6.28 -13.99 8.75
N GLY A 289 5.51 -13.85 9.84
CA GLY A 289 6.06 -13.70 11.19
C GLY A 289 6.61 -12.31 11.46
N ILE A 290 6.10 -11.29 10.77
CA ILE A 290 6.54 -9.90 10.92
C ILE A 290 5.83 -9.28 12.13
N THR A 291 6.59 -8.98 13.19
CA THR A 291 6.09 -8.45 14.47
C THR A 291 6.57 -7.03 14.79
N SER A 292 7.32 -6.42 13.87
CA SER A 292 7.73 -5.02 13.89
C SER A 292 7.71 -4.48 12.46
N LEU A 293 7.52 -3.17 12.29
CA LEU A 293 7.29 -2.55 10.99
C LEU A 293 8.24 -1.39 10.74
N SER A 294 8.66 -1.29 9.48
CA SER A 294 9.59 -0.29 8.98
C SER A 294 9.64 -0.41 7.44
N ALA A 295 10.81 -0.22 6.85
CA ALA A 295 11.09 -0.45 5.44
C ALA A 295 11.32 -1.94 5.13
N PHE A 296 10.78 -2.38 3.99
CA PHE A 296 10.95 -3.70 3.38
C PHE A 296 11.39 -3.52 1.93
N ALA A 297 12.31 -4.36 1.46
CA ALA A 297 12.79 -4.33 0.09
C ALA A 297 13.09 -5.75 -0.40
N VAL A 298 13.01 -5.96 -1.71
CA VAL A 298 13.30 -7.27 -2.33
C VAL A 298 14.69 -7.23 -2.95
N GLY A 299 15.45 -8.31 -2.76
CA GLY A 299 16.75 -8.47 -3.41
C GLY A 299 17.23 -9.91 -3.36
N ASP A 300 18.28 -10.21 -4.11
CA ASP A 300 18.87 -11.55 -4.20
C ASP A 300 19.98 -11.78 -3.16
N ILE A 301 20.58 -12.97 -3.15
CA ILE A 301 21.64 -13.36 -2.19
C ILE A 301 22.93 -12.55 -2.26
N SER A 302 23.09 -11.74 -3.31
CA SER A 302 24.19 -10.79 -3.48
C SER A 302 23.83 -9.40 -2.92
N SER A 303 22.62 -9.25 -2.38
CA SER A 303 22.14 -8.09 -1.63
C SER A 303 21.91 -8.46 -0.15
N PRO A 304 21.73 -7.47 0.75
CA PRO A 304 21.38 -7.76 2.15
C PRO A 304 19.95 -8.31 2.36
N MET A 305 19.12 -8.43 1.32
CA MET A 305 17.71 -8.85 1.45
C MET A 305 17.53 -10.37 1.56
N ALA A 306 18.49 -11.15 1.05
CA ALA A 306 18.40 -12.60 1.01
C ALA A 306 19.67 -13.28 1.51
N ILE A 307 19.53 -14.50 2.04
CA ILE A 307 20.65 -15.33 2.49
C ILE A 307 20.45 -16.78 2.11
N THR A 308 21.53 -17.48 1.75
CA THR A 308 21.53 -18.94 1.62
C THR A 308 21.72 -19.56 3.00
N LEU A 309 20.77 -20.39 3.43
CA LEU A 309 20.94 -21.19 4.65
C LEU A 309 21.67 -22.49 4.31
N ASP A 310 22.98 -22.52 4.51
CA ASP A 310 23.75 -23.75 4.41
C ASP A 310 23.71 -24.49 5.76
N LEU A 311 23.02 -25.63 5.81
CA LEU A 311 23.11 -26.53 6.97
C LEU A 311 24.46 -27.25 6.94
N SER A 312 25.42 -26.75 7.74
CA SER A 312 26.66 -27.47 8.01
C SER A 312 26.46 -28.43 9.18
N ILE A 313 26.45 -29.74 8.92
CA ILE A 313 26.46 -30.77 9.97
C ILE A 313 27.90 -31.26 10.14
N ASP A 314 28.55 -30.86 11.24
CA ASP A 314 29.84 -31.46 11.64
C ASP A 314 29.56 -32.77 12.40
N LEU A 315 29.50 -33.88 11.65
CA LEU A 315 29.24 -35.20 12.21
C LEU A 315 30.54 -35.84 12.72
N LYS A 316 30.75 -35.85 14.03
CA LYS A 316 31.76 -36.72 14.65
C LYS A 316 31.16 -38.10 14.93
N ALA A 317 31.45 -39.07 14.07
CA ALA A 317 31.15 -40.47 14.35
C ALA A 317 32.22 -41.06 15.27
N PHE A 318 31.83 -41.48 16.48
CA PHE A 318 32.66 -42.34 17.32
C PHE A 318 32.30 -43.80 17.01
N LEU A 319 33.23 -44.54 16.42
CA LEU A 319 33.12 -45.98 16.26
C LEU A 319 33.59 -46.62 17.57
N GLU A 320 32.67 -47.00 18.45
CA GLU A 320 32.95 -47.88 19.58
C GLU A 320 32.22 -49.21 19.42
N GLY A 321 32.98 -50.32 19.34
CA GLY A 321 32.43 -51.65 19.59
C GLY A 321 32.29 -51.88 21.11
N PRO A 322 31.49 -52.86 21.57
CA PRO A 322 31.34 -53.13 23.00
C PRO A 322 32.72 -53.41 23.64
N PHE A 323 33.11 -52.55 24.57
CA PHE A 323 34.38 -52.66 25.28
C PHE A 323 34.34 -53.90 26.19
N SER A 324 34.99 -54.99 25.77
CA SER A 324 35.03 -56.24 26.54
C SER A 324 36.12 -56.25 27.64
N GLY A 325 36.61 -55.08 28.05
CA GLY A 325 37.52 -54.93 29.19
C GLY A 325 38.98 -55.29 28.91
N SER A 326 39.36 -55.68 27.68
CA SER A 326 40.76 -55.96 27.34
C SER A 326 41.17 -55.63 25.91
N LEU A 327 40.27 -55.64 24.92
CA LEU A 327 40.53 -55.27 23.53
C LEU A 327 39.28 -54.63 22.87
N MET A 328 39.48 -53.75 21.90
CA MET A 328 38.42 -53.23 21.04
C MET A 328 37.99 -54.32 20.04
N GLN A 329 36.70 -54.55 19.87
CA GLN A 329 36.17 -55.57 18.95
C GLN A 329 36.37 -55.11 17.49
N THR A 330 37.01 -55.95 16.66
CA THR A 330 37.39 -55.62 15.27
C THR A 330 36.40 -56.11 14.21
N ASP A 331 35.23 -56.62 14.60
CA ASP A 331 34.28 -57.31 13.71
C ASP A 331 33.92 -56.52 12.44
N LEU A 332 33.86 -55.19 12.51
CA LEU A 332 33.60 -54.33 11.34
C LEU A 332 34.82 -54.17 10.42
N ASN A 333 36.03 -54.10 10.98
CA ASN A 333 37.28 -54.16 10.23
C ASN A 333 37.42 -55.53 9.55
N ASP A 334 37.09 -56.60 10.26
CA ASP A 334 37.22 -57.98 9.80
C ASP A 334 36.19 -58.33 8.70
N GLN A 335 35.05 -57.62 8.68
CA GLN A 335 34.05 -57.70 7.60
C GLN A 335 34.32 -56.74 6.41
N ASN A 336 35.43 -55.99 6.41
CA ASN A 336 35.74 -54.96 5.40
C ASN A 336 34.64 -53.87 5.24
N LEU A 337 33.85 -53.63 6.29
CA LEU A 337 32.77 -52.64 6.25
C LEU A 337 33.23 -51.24 6.65
N ILE A 338 34.47 -51.12 7.14
CA ILE A 338 35.11 -49.82 7.42
C ILE A 338 36.49 -49.73 6.74
N PRO A 339 36.91 -48.53 6.28
CA PRO A 339 38.21 -48.33 5.66
C PRO A 339 39.36 -48.69 6.62
N LEU A 340 40.30 -49.52 6.15
CA LEU A 340 41.49 -49.92 6.93
C LEU A 340 42.59 -48.84 6.97
N THR A 341 42.40 -47.75 6.23
CA THR A 341 43.32 -46.59 6.19
C THR A 341 42.70 -45.41 6.91
N GLN A 342 43.40 -44.88 7.91
CA GLN A 342 43.00 -43.66 8.61
C GLN A 342 42.94 -42.48 7.61
N PRO A 343 41.83 -41.73 7.52
CA PRO A 343 41.67 -40.68 6.50
C PRO A 343 42.49 -39.40 6.73
N TYR A 344 43.26 -39.31 7.82
CA TYR A 344 43.91 -38.06 8.27
C TYR A 344 45.44 -38.08 8.35
N SER A 345 46.13 -38.98 7.65
CA SER A 345 47.60 -38.93 7.55
C SER A 345 48.07 -38.71 6.12
N VAL A 346 47.93 -37.47 5.64
CA VAL A 346 48.84 -36.90 4.65
C VAL A 346 49.46 -35.66 5.29
N SER A 347 50.67 -35.86 5.81
CA SER A 347 51.67 -34.80 6.05
C SER A 347 52.19 -34.25 4.73
#